data_AF-A0A0F9RQS8-F1
#
_entry.id   AF-A0A0F9RQS8-F1
#
_cell.length_a   1.000
_cell.length_b   1.000
_cell.length_c   1.000
_cell.angle_alpha   90.00
_cell.angle_beta   90.00
_cell.angle_gamma   90.00
#
_symmetry.space_group_name_H-M   'P 1'
#
loop_
_entity.id
_entity.type
_entity.pdbx_description
1 polymer ?
#
loop_
_entity_poly.entity_id
_entity_poly.type
_entity_poly.pdbx_seq_one_letter_code
_entity_poly.pdbx_strand_id
1 'polypeptide(L)'
;MTHNYTTKSLLEKNLDHLGIDNYVCLNRPEVTEWNHIYKITWLLDYLKNTTCKDDLILYCDPADSIFINNPQKILDIFSKYKCELLFMSTTMPRGYPTKKSRIWAKHFNGTSYQHLNAGVFVGRKNFLLKFLEEFLKLLKEIQLRKHPIWKLLRDYYPDKIVDIYSKKTSQYELNISDQNIFRYMHPKYPQVKIDIHNELAIRNRMNIFTYFKYIIYKFIYND
;
A
#
# COMPACT_ATOMS: atom_id res chain seq x y z
N MET A 1 -10.48 0.26 0.57
CA MET A 1 -9.62 -0.82 1.16
C MET A 1 -9.85 -2.13 0.41
N THR A 2 -8.99 -3.14 0.61
CA THR A 2 -9.08 -4.43 -0.11
C THR A 2 -8.69 -5.60 0.80
N HIS A 3 -9.54 -6.62 0.94
CA HIS A 3 -9.22 -7.87 1.65
C HIS A 3 -10.11 -9.03 1.17
N ASN A 4 -9.83 -10.23 1.69
CA ASN A 4 -10.60 -11.46 1.50
C ASN A 4 -11.18 -12.02 2.81
N TYR A 5 -11.29 -11.19 3.86
CA TYR A 5 -11.84 -11.61 5.13
C TYR A 5 -13.35 -11.85 5.05
N THR A 6 -13.82 -12.87 5.76
CA THR A 6 -15.25 -13.17 5.96
C THR A 6 -15.89 -12.28 7.03
N THR A 7 -15.08 -11.56 7.79
CA THR A 7 -15.51 -10.65 8.86
C THR A 7 -14.89 -9.27 8.67
N LYS A 8 -15.47 -8.25 9.33
CA LYS A 8 -14.93 -6.89 9.31
C LYS A 8 -13.48 -6.87 9.81
N SER A 9 -12.63 -6.24 9.01
CA SER A 9 -11.25 -5.92 9.32
C SER A 9 -11.11 -4.94 10.48
N LEU A 10 -9.88 -4.76 10.97
CA LEU A 10 -9.57 -3.78 12.01
C LEU A 10 -9.95 -2.36 11.58
N LEU A 11 -9.65 -2.00 10.33
CA LEU A 11 -9.98 -0.70 9.80
C LEU A 11 -11.49 -0.49 9.69
N GLU A 12 -12.26 -1.46 9.20
CA GLU A 12 -13.73 -1.34 9.13
C GLU A 12 -14.33 -1.10 10.51
N LYS A 13 -13.91 -1.88 11.52
CA LYS A 13 -14.35 -1.68 12.91
C LYS A 13 -13.96 -0.30 13.44
N ASN A 14 -12.77 0.19 13.09
CA ASN A 14 -12.33 1.53 13.46
C ASN A 14 -13.18 2.63 12.79
N LEU A 15 -13.54 2.48 11.52
CA LEU A 15 -14.40 3.43 10.81
C LEU A 15 -15.83 3.41 11.36
N ASP A 16 -16.39 2.23 11.65
CA ASP A 16 -17.70 2.10 12.30
C ASP A 16 -17.72 2.87 13.64
N HIS A 17 -16.69 2.68 14.46
CA HIS A 17 -16.56 3.38 15.75
C HIS A 17 -16.48 4.91 15.61
N LEU A 18 -15.84 5.39 14.53
CA LEU A 18 -15.74 6.82 14.23
C LEU A 18 -17.00 7.39 13.57
N GLY A 19 -18.03 6.57 13.33
CA GLY A 19 -19.23 6.97 12.59
C GLY A 19 -18.96 7.27 11.12
N ILE A 20 -17.93 6.65 10.53
CA ILE A 20 -17.58 6.81 9.12
C ILE A 20 -18.13 5.60 8.36
N ASP A 21 -19.26 5.78 7.69
CA ASP A 21 -19.96 4.76 6.90
C ASP A 21 -19.68 4.89 5.39
N ASN A 22 -19.29 6.07 4.91
CA ASN A 22 -18.98 6.33 3.50
C ASN A 22 -17.56 5.88 3.12
N TYR A 23 -17.35 4.57 3.02
CA TYR A 23 -16.12 3.97 2.50
C TYR A 23 -16.40 2.83 1.52
N VAL A 24 -15.42 2.54 0.67
CA VAL A 24 -15.48 1.39 -0.25
C VAL A 24 -14.58 0.27 0.23
N CYS A 25 -15.20 -0.89 0.47
CA CYS A 25 -14.53 -2.15 0.76
C CYS A 25 -14.58 -3.07 -0.47
N LEU A 26 -13.43 -3.28 -1.10
CA LEU A 26 -13.26 -4.23 -2.20
C LEU A 26 -13.00 -5.61 -1.58
N ASN A 27 -14.07 -6.28 -1.14
CA ASN A 27 -14.00 -7.58 -0.46
C ASN A 27 -14.27 -8.74 -1.43
N ARG A 28 -13.42 -9.77 -1.39
CA ARG A 28 -13.61 -11.03 -2.13
C ARG A 28 -13.31 -12.23 -1.24
N PRO A 29 -14.24 -12.63 -0.36
CA PRO A 29 -14.02 -13.75 0.57
C PRO A 29 -13.86 -15.11 -0.13
N GLU A 30 -14.25 -15.21 -1.40
CA GLU A 30 -14.03 -16.40 -2.23
C GLU A 30 -12.55 -16.64 -2.58
N VAL A 31 -11.69 -15.63 -2.45
CA VAL A 31 -10.25 -15.74 -2.70
C VAL A 31 -9.58 -16.28 -1.44
N THR A 32 -9.15 -17.54 -1.46
CA THR A 32 -8.58 -18.22 -0.27
C THR A 32 -7.11 -17.91 -0.02
N GLU A 33 -6.32 -17.68 -1.07
CA GLU A 33 -4.91 -17.32 -0.98
C GLU A 33 -4.69 -15.84 -1.30
N TRP A 34 -4.20 -15.07 -0.34
CA TRP A 34 -3.95 -13.64 -0.54
C TRP A 34 -2.69 -13.41 -1.38
N ASN A 35 -2.84 -12.60 -2.42
CA ASN A 35 -1.73 -12.06 -3.21
C ASN A 35 -1.71 -10.54 -3.08
N HIS A 36 -0.56 -9.96 -2.75
CA HIS A 36 -0.40 -8.51 -2.60
C HIS A 36 -0.77 -7.72 -3.86
N ILE A 37 -0.80 -8.34 -5.04
CA ILE A 37 -1.21 -7.71 -6.29
C ILE A 37 -2.73 -7.47 -6.36
N TYR A 38 -3.55 -8.22 -5.62
CA TYR A 38 -5.02 -8.05 -5.65
C TYR A 38 -5.47 -6.67 -5.22
N LYS A 39 -4.74 -6.05 -4.27
CA LYS A 39 -5.02 -4.66 -3.88
C LYS A 39 -4.87 -3.68 -5.04
N ILE A 40 -3.99 -3.98 -5.99
CA ILE A 40 -3.73 -3.12 -7.14
C ILE A 40 -4.76 -3.37 -8.24
N THR A 41 -5.01 -4.65 -8.55
CA THR A 41 -5.95 -4.99 -9.63
C THR A 41 -7.37 -4.60 -9.25
N TRP A 42 -7.84 -4.93 -8.05
CA TRP A 42 -9.20 -4.59 -7.65
C TRP A 42 -9.40 -3.08 -7.48
N LEU A 43 -8.39 -2.37 -6.94
CA LEU A 43 -8.44 -0.91 -6.87
C LEU A 43 -8.48 -0.30 -8.27
N LEU A 44 -7.64 -0.75 -9.20
CA LEU A 44 -7.65 -0.24 -10.57
C LEU A 44 -9.00 -0.48 -11.27
N ASP A 45 -9.57 -1.68 -11.12
CA ASP A 45 -10.89 -2.01 -11.66
C ASP A 45 -11.97 -1.08 -11.11
N TYR A 46 -11.94 -0.81 -9.79
CA TYR A 46 -12.85 0.14 -9.15
C TYR A 46 -12.68 1.57 -9.69
N LEU A 47 -11.44 2.06 -9.83
CA LEU A 47 -11.16 3.40 -10.32
C LEU A 47 -11.57 3.60 -11.80
N LYS A 48 -11.49 2.55 -12.61
CA LYS A 48 -11.92 2.55 -14.02
C LYS A 48 -13.44 2.52 -14.17
N ASN A 49 -14.15 2.01 -13.18
CA ASN A 49 -15.59 1.96 -13.19
C ASN A 49 -16.18 3.38 -13.07
N THR A 50 -17.29 3.63 -13.75
CA THR A 50 -18.04 4.90 -13.71
C THR A 50 -18.68 5.17 -12.34
N THR A 51 -18.71 4.17 -11.45
CA THR A 51 -19.18 4.31 -10.07
C THR A 51 -18.24 5.13 -9.19
N CYS A 52 -16.93 5.10 -9.43
CA CYS A 52 -15.99 5.95 -8.71
C CYS A 52 -16.07 7.38 -9.27
N LYS A 53 -16.65 8.32 -8.52
CA LYS A 53 -16.74 9.74 -8.93
C LYS A 53 -15.74 10.65 -8.21
N ASP A 54 -15.09 10.13 -7.17
CA ASP A 54 -14.18 10.90 -6.33
C ASP A 54 -12.88 11.26 -7.05
N ASP A 55 -12.47 12.52 -6.92
CA ASP A 55 -11.21 13.02 -7.49
C ASP A 55 -9.98 12.65 -6.65
N LEU A 56 -10.18 12.40 -5.36
CA LEU A 56 -9.12 12.08 -4.43
C LEU A 56 -9.41 10.75 -3.74
N ILE A 57 -8.45 9.84 -3.81
CA ILE A 57 -8.60 8.47 -3.35
C ILE A 57 -7.63 8.21 -2.20
N LEU A 58 -8.16 7.87 -1.04
CA LEU A 58 -7.39 7.34 0.08
C LEU A 58 -7.52 5.82 0.12
N TYR A 59 -6.39 5.14 -0.07
CA TYR A 59 -6.28 3.70 0.14
C TYR A 59 -5.65 3.41 1.50
N CYS A 60 -6.20 2.43 2.21
CA CYS A 60 -5.63 1.91 3.46
C CYS A 60 -5.67 0.37 3.47
N ASP A 61 -4.57 -0.24 3.93
CA ASP A 61 -4.49 -1.65 4.27
C ASP A 61 -5.45 -1.91 5.44
N PRO A 62 -6.38 -2.87 5.32
CA PRO A 62 -7.45 -3.03 6.30
C PRO A 62 -7.02 -3.74 7.60
N ALA A 63 -5.91 -4.47 7.55
CA ALA A 63 -5.45 -5.31 8.65
C ALA A 63 -4.80 -4.52 9.80
N ASP A 64 -4.08 -3.45 9.47
CA ASP A 64 -3.20 -2.76 10.42
C ASP A 64 -3.25 -1.23 10.34
N SER A 65 -4.22 -0.63 9.64
CA SER A 65 -4.41 0.83 9.62
C SER A 65 -5.48 1.28 10.61
N ILE A 66 -5.22 2.36 11.35
CA ILE A 66 -6.14 2.96 12.32
C ILE A 66 -6.15 4.48 12.15
N PHE A 67 -7.35 5.05 12.12
CA PHE A 67 -7.61 6.48 12.16
C PHE A 67 -7.85 6.91 13.61
N ILE A 68 -7.16 7.97 14.02
CA ILE A 68 -7.30 8.58 15.35
C ILE A 68 -8.12 9.86 15.31
N ASN A 69 -8.17 10.51 14.14
CA ASN A 69 -8.75 11.83 13.97
C ASN A 69 -9.75 11.84 12.81
N ASN A 70 -10.48 12.94 12.71
CA ASN A 70 -11.29 13.27 11.54
C ASN A 70 -10.44 13.14 10.24
N PRO A 71 -10.92 12.39 9.22
CA PRO A 71 -10.25 12.23 7.93
C PRO A 71 -9.88 13.54 7.21
N GLN A 72 -10.52 14.67 7.51
CA GLN A 72 -10.18 15.99 6.97
C GLN A 72 -8.68 16.32 7.11
N LYS A 73 -8.03 15.89 8.21
CA LYS A 73 -6.59 16.12 8.41
C LYS A 73 -5.74 15.52 7.29
N ILE A 74 -6.17 14.41 6.68
CA ILE A 74 -5.45 13.76 5.57
C ILE A 74 -5.46 14.64 4.32
N LEU A 75 -6.56 15.35 4.06
CA LEU A 75 -6.65 16.30 2.96
C LEU A 75 -5.68 17.46 3.16
N ASP A 76 -5.62 17.99 4.38
CA ASP A 76 -4.71 19.09 4.74
C ASP A 76 -3.26 18.65 4.57
N ILE A 77 -2.90 17.45 5.04
CA ILE A 77 -1.57 16.86 4.87
C ILE A 77 -1.26 16.72 3.37
N PHE A 78 -2.14 16.10 2.60
CA PHE A 78 -1.94 15.90 1.16
C PHE A 78 -1.68 17.22 0.42
N SER A 79 -2.43 18.27 0.76
CA SER A 79 -2.29 19.60 0.15
C SER A 79 -0.91 20.23 0.37
N LYS A 80 -0.27 19.99 1.53
CA LYS A 80 1.06 20.53 1.88
C LYS A 80 2.18 19.97 1.00
N TYR A 81 2.08 18.70 0.61
CA TYR A 81 3.14 18.01 -0.14
C TYR A 81 3.21 18.42 -1.62
N LYS A 82 2.22 19.14 -2.15
CA LYS A 82 2.15 19.62 -3.54
C LYS A 82 2.49 18.50 -4.55
N CYS A 83 1.78 17.39 -4.43
CA CYS A 83 2.03 16.16 -5.15
C CYS A 83 0.75 15.56 -5.74
N GLU A 84 0.90 14.55 -6.60
CA GLU A 84 -0.23 13.83 -7.19
C GLU A 84 -0.57 12.53 -6.44
N LEU A 85 0.41 11.99 -5.71
CA LEU A 85 0.28 10.78 -4.92
C LEU A 85 1.24 10.83 -3.74
N LEU A 86 0.71 10.64 -2.53
CA LEU A 86 1.44 10.64 -1.28
C LEU A 86 1.30 9.27 -0.61
N PHE A 87 2.42 8.57 -0.47
CA PHE A 87 2.48 7.34 0.32
C PHE A 87 2.86 7.65 1.76
N MET A 88 2.42 6.82 2.70
CA MET A 88 2.99 6.85 4.04
C MET A 88 4.44 6.38 4.04
N SER A 89 5.20 6.70 5.09
CA SER A 89 6.58 6.23 5.23
C SER A 89 6.71 4.94 6.06
N THR A 90 7.90 4.36 6.01
CA THR A 90 8.38 3.33 6.91
C THR A 90 9.89 3.47 7.06
N THR A 91 10.41 3.13 8.23
CA THR A 91 11.85 3.02 8.46
C THR A 91 12.44 1.73 7.87
N MET A 92 11.61 0.82 7.33
CA MET A 92 12.10 -0.44 6.75
C MET A 92 12.79 -0.21 5.40
N PRO A 93 14.13 -0.40 5.31
CA PRO A 93 14.87 -0.20 4.07
C PRO A 93 14.65 -1.34 3.07
N ARG A 94 14.18 -2.50 3.54
CA ARG A 94 13.89 -3.67 2.71
C ARG A 94 12.79 -3.33 1.71
N GLY A 95 13.12 -3.43 0.42
CA GLY A 95 12.18 -3.28 -0.70
C GLY A 95 12.59 -2.30 -1.79
N TYR A 96 13.72 -1.60 -1.65
CA TYR A 96 14.37 -0.91 -2.77
C TYR A 96 15.37 -1.87 -3.43
N PRO A 97 15.06 -2.46 -4.60
CA PRO A 97 15.77 -3.64 -5.10
C PRO A 97 17.21 -3.33 -5.55
N THR A 98 17.50 -2.11 -6.00
CA THR A 98 18.81 -1.76 -6.55
C THR A 98 19.61 -0.84 -5.61
N LYS A 99 20.95 -0.95 -5.63
CA LYS A 99 21.83 0.00 -4.93
C LYS A 99 21.53 1.44 -5.33
N LYS A 100 21.29 1.69 -6.62
CA LYS A 100 20.88 3.01 -7.15
C LYS A 100 19.58 3.49 -6.51
N SER A 101 18.56 2.64 -6.42
CA SER A 101 17.27 2.99 -5.80
C SER A 101 17.38 3.25 -4.30
N ARG A 102 18.26 2.53 -3.59
CA ARG A 102 18.55 2.76 -2.16
C ARG A 102 19.28 4.08 -1.93
N ILE A 103 20.30 4.38 -2.73
CA ILE A 103 21.02 5.65 -2.68
C ILE A 103 20.08 6.80 -2.99
N TRP A 104 19.28 6.67 -4.05
CA TRP A 104 18.26 7.66 -4.41
C TRP A 104 17.27 7.89 -3.27
N ALA A 105 16.71 6.83 -2.68
CA ALA A 105 15.76 6.95 -1.58
C ALA A 105 16.37 7.65 -0.35
N LYS A 106 17.66 7.40 -0.08
CA LYS A 106 18.39 8.06 1.01
C LYS A 106 18.58 9.56 0.76
N HIS A 107 18.80 9.99 -0.48
CA HIS A 107 18.91 11.42 -0.81
C HIS A 107 17.53 12.10 -0.87
N PHE A 108 16.54 11.42 -1.44
CA PHE A 108 15.19 11.96 -1.62
C PHE A 108 14.51 12.30 -0.29
N ASN A 109 14.72 11.49 0.75
CA ASN A 109 14.12 11.68 2.07
C ASN A 109 15.02 12.46 3.06
N GLY A 110 16.13 13.02 2.57
CA GLY A 110 17.11 13.71 3.42
C GLY A 110 17.67 12.81 4.53
N THR A 111 17.73 13.32 5.76
CA THR A 111 18.25 12.59 6.92
C THR A 111 17.25 11.63 7.55
N SER A 112 16.01 11.59 7.09
CA SER A 112 14.90 10.96 7.84
C SER A 112 14.87 9.43 7.79
N TYR A 113 15.71 8.76 6.99
CA TYR A 113 15.71 7.29 6.80
C TYR A 113 14.31 6.69 6.48
N GLN A 114 13.38 7.55 6.04
CA GLN A 114 12.03 7.13 5.67
C GLN A 114 12.04 6.52 4.28
N HIS A 115 11.14 5.58 4.04
CA HIS A 115 11.01 4.84 2.79
C HIS A 115 9.53 4.70 2.42
N LEU A 116 9.22 4.53 1.14
CA LEU A 116 7.84 4.37 0.70
C LEU A 116 7.22 3.13 1.34
N ASN A 117 6.05 3.28 1.94
CA ASN A 117 5.22 2.19 2.40
C ASN A 117 3.90 2.20 1.63
N ALA A 118 3.52 1.04 1.08
CA ALA A 118 2.38 0.94 0.19
C ALA A 118 1.04 0.68 0.90
N GLY A 119 1.03 0.66 2.23
CA GLY A 119 -0.16 0.29 3.00
C GLY A 119 -1.15 1.42 3.22
N VAL A 120 -0.70 2.68 3.19
CA VAL A 120 -1.62 3.83 3.12
C VAL A 120 -1.07 4.81 2.11
N PHE A 121 -1.93 5.27 1.21
CA PHE A 121 -1.61 6.33 0.27
C PHE A 121 -2.84 7.11 -0.13
N VAL A 122 -2.64 8.38 -0.44
CA VAL A 122 -3.67 9.28 -0.97
C VAL A 122 -3.20 9.88 -2.27
N GLY A 123 -4.06 9.91 -3.29
CA GLY A 123 -3.68 10.48 -4.58
C GLY A 123 -4.86 10.88 -5.43
N ARG A 124 -4.58 11.74 -6.42
CA ARG A 124 -5.60 12.15 -7.40
C ARG A 124 -5.97 10.97 -8.28
N LYS A 125 -7.26 10.74 -8.49
CA LYS A 125 -7.80 9.61 -9.26
C LYS A 125 -7.11 9.44 -10.60
N ASN A 126 -7.02 10.51 -11.39
CA ASN A 126 -6.45 10.46 -12.75
C ASN A 126 -4.96 10.09 -12.76
N PHE A 127 -4.18 10.58 -11.79
CA PHE A 127 -2.79 10.20 -11.65
C PHE A 127 -2.66 8.76 -11.15
N LEU A 128 -3.44 8.40 -10.13
CA LEU A 128 -3.44 7.06 -9.53
C LEU A 128 -3.80 6.00 -10.57
N LEU A 129 -4.80 6.24 -11.42
CA LEU A 129 -5.15 5.38 -12.56
C LEU A 129 -3.94 5.06 -13.43
N LYS A 130 -3.29 6.11 -13.97
CA LYS A 130 -2.11 5.96 -14.84
C LYS A 130 -0.98 5.22 -14.12
N PHE A 131 -0.73 5.59 -12.86
CA PHE A 131 0.33 4.99 -12.05
C PHE A 131 0.10 3.50 -11.78
N LEU A 132 -1.14 3.08 -11.49
CA LEU A 132 -1.49 1.68 -11.27
C LEU A 132 -1.53 0.86 -12.58
N GLU A 133 -1.91 1.46 -13.71
CA GLU A 133 -1.82 0.81 -15.02
C GLU A 133 -0.37 0.49 -15.38
N GLU A 134 0.53 1.44 -15.17
CA GLU A 134 1.96 1.21 -15.38
C GLU A 134 2.56 0.19 -14.42
N PHE A 135 2.10 0.19 -13.16
CA PHE A 135 2.47 -0.86 -12.21
C PHE A 135 2.14 -2.24 -12.78
N LEU A 136 0.92 -2.44 -13.30
CA LEU A 136 0.51 -3.74 -13.83
C LEU A 136 1.24 -4.10 -15.12
N LYS A 137 1.53 -3.11 -15.98
CA LYS A 137 2.37 -3.31 -17.16
C LYS A 137 3.76 -3.80 -16.77
N LEU A 138 4.40 -3.14 -15.80
CA LEU A 138 5.71 -3.52 -15.29
C LEU A 138 5.67 -4.91 -14.63
N LEU A 139 4.65 -5.21 -13.82
CA LEU A 139 4.48 -6.53 -13.21
C LEU A 139 4.41 -7.63 -14.28
N LYS A 140 3.65 -7.41 -15.36
CA LYS A 140 3.57 -8.35 -16.48
C LYS A 140 4.92 -8.57 -17.15
N GLU A 141 5.70 -7.50 -17.37
CA GLU A 141 7.05 -7.64 -17.93
C GLU A 141 8.02 -8.39 -17.00
N ILE A 142 7.88 -8.21 -15.68
CA ILE A 142 8.65 -8.94 -14.66
C ILE A 142 8.30 -10.43 -14.67
N GLN A 143 7.00 -10.77 -14.69
CA GLN A 143 6.51 -12.14 -14.75
C GLN A 143 6.99 -12.86 -16.01
N LEU A 144 6.99 -12.18 -17.14
CA LEU A 144 7.52 -12.69 -18.40
C LEU A 144 9.06 -12.68 -18.47
N ARG A 145 9.75 -12.29 -17.38
CA ARG A 145 11.22 -12.15 -17.29
C ARG A 145 11.83 -11.22 -18.35
N LYS A 146 11.01 -10.31 -18.91
CA LYS A 146 11.42 -9.36 -19.96
C LYS A 146 12.05 -8.09 -19.38
N HIS A 147 11.74 -7.76 -18.13
CA HIS A 147 12.26 -6.55 -17.50
C HIS A 147 13.48 -6.87 -16.61
N PRO A 148 14.59 -6.10 -16.69
CA PRO A 148 15.85 -6.41 -15.98
C PRO A 148 15.74 -6.47 -14.45
N ILE A 149 14.72 -5.80 -13.87
CA ILE A 149 14.43 -5.87 -12.44
C ILE A 149 14.06 -7.28 -11.95
N TRP A 150 13.60 -8.18 -12.82
CA TRP A 150 13.24 -9.55 -12.42
C TRP A 150 14.44 -10.24 -11.75
N LYS A 151 15.61 -10.16 -12.38
CA LYS A 151 16.85 -10.75 -11.85
C LYS A 151 17.23 -10.14 -10.51
N LEU A 152 17.09 -8.83 -10.38
CA LEU A 152 17.36 -8.10 -9.14
C LEU A 152 16.39 -8.48 -8.01
N LEU A 153 15.11 -8.68 -8.31
CA LEU A 153 14.12 -9.13 -7.33
C LEU A 153 14.38 -10.59 -6.91
N ARG A 154 14.81 -11.45 -7.84
CA ARG A 154 15.23 -12.83 -7.56
C ARG A 154 16.43 -12.87 -6.63
N ASP A 155 17.48 -12.13 -6.97
CA ASP A 155 18.72 -12.12 -6.19
C ASP A 155 18.51 -11.51 -4.80
N TYR A 156 17.57 -10.57 -4.66
CA TYR A 156 17.26 -9.90 -3.40
C TYR A 156 16.26 -10.68 -2.51
N TYR A 157 15.43 -11.55 -3.10
CA TYR A 157 14.45 -12.38 -2.39
C TYR A 157 14.46 -13.83 -2.89
N PRO A 158 15.59 -14.55 -2.77
CA PRO A 158 15.73 -15.90 -3.33
C PRO A 158 14.66 -16.87 -2.81
N ASP A 159 14.28 -16.75 -1.53
CA ASP A 159 13.30 -17.65 -0.89
C ASP A 159 11.84 -17.31 -1.19
N LYS A 160 11.56 -16.11 -1.73
CA LYS A 160 10.19 -15.68 -2.09
C LYS A 160 9.92 -15.81 -3.58
N ILE A 161 10.96 -15.99 -4.38
CA ILE A 161 10.83 -16.41 -5.77
C ILE A 161 10.94 -17.93 -5.77
N VAL A 162 9.89 -18.58 -5.23
CA VAL A 162 9.73 -20.03 -5.38
C VAL A 162 9.67 -20.32 -6.87
N ASP A 163 10.46 -21.28 -7.36
CA ASP A 163 10.52 -21.63 -8.77
C ASP A 163 9.13 -22.09 -9.24
N ILE A 164 8.48 -21.21 -9.99
CA ILE A 164 7.04 -21.20 -10.31
C ILE A 164 6.58 -22.41 -11.13
N TYR A 165 7.50 -23.15 -11.76
CA TYR A 165 7.14 -24.21 -12.69
C TYR A 165 6.60 -25.48 -12.04
N SER A 166 6.60 -25.61 -10.70
CA SER A 166 6.08 -26.82 -10.05
C SER A 166 4.59 -26.77 -9.72
N LYS A 167 3.90 -25.62 -9.81
CA LYS A 167 2.46 -25.52 -9.49
C LYS A 167 1.70 -24.62 -10.47
N LYS A 168 0.83 -25.24 -11.27
CA LYS A 168 -0.21 -24.60 -12.09
C LYS A 168 -1.23 -23.89 -11.17
N THR A 169 -0.97 -22.67 -10.71
CA THR A 169 -1.96 -21.94 -9.91
C THR A 169 -1.92 -20.43 -10.17
N SER A 170 -2.99 -19.94 -10.79
CA SER A 170 -3.41 -18.53 -10.95
C SER A 170 -2.53 -17.59 -11.80
N GLN A 171 -3.17 -16.64 -12.48
CA GLN A 171 -2.58 -15.72 -13.46
C GLN A 171 -1.49 -14.76 -12.94
N TYR A 172 -1.16 -14.80 -11.64
CA TYR A 172 -0.15 -13.93 -11.02
C TYR A 172 0.85 -14.78 -10.22
N GLU A 173 1.75 -15.40 -10.96
CA GLU A 173 2.65 -16.45 -10.47
C GLU A 173 3.77 -15.97 -9.54
N LEU A 174 3.95 -14.65 -9.38
CA LEU A 174 4.94 -14.04 -8.49
C LEU A 174 4.26 -13.35 -7.31
N ASN A 175 4.43 -13.85 -6.09
CA ASN A 175 4.02 -13.16 -4.85
C ASN A 175 5.05 -12.06 -4.49
N ILE A 176 5.26 -11.14 -5.43
CA ILE A 176 6.08 -9.94 -5.23
C ILE A 176 5.23 -8.95 -4.45
N SER A 177 5.78 -8.41 -3.36
CA SER A 177 5.14 -7.28 -2.67
C SER A 177 5.03 -6.10 -3.63
N ASP A 178 3.82 -5.58 -3.75
CA ASP A 178 3.46 -4.31 -4.37
C ASP A 178 4.39 -3.15 -3.97
N GLN A 179 4.79 -3.11 -2.69
CA GLN A 179 5.74 -2.12 -2.18
C GLN A 179 7.07 -2.12 -2.96
N ASN A 180 7.56 -3.28 -3.40
CA ASN A 180 8.81 -3.38 -4.15
C ASN A 180 8.69 -2.74 -5.55
N ILE A 181 7.55 -2.94 -6.20
CA ILE A 181 7.29 -2.39 -7.54
C ILE A 181 7.08 -0.89 -7.43
N PHE A 182 6.30 -0.42 -6.44
CA PHE A 182 6.16 1.01 -6.17
C PHE A 182 7.48 1.69 -5.88
N ARG A 183 8.34 1.08 -5.04
CA ARG A 183 9.68 1.59 -4.74
C ARG A 183 10.60 1.64 -5.96
N TYR A 184 10.42 0.74 -6.92
CA TYR A 184 11.14 0.79 -8.19
C TYR A 184 10.62 1.88 -9.13
N MET A 185 9.30 2.10 -9.14
CA MET A 185 8.67 3.16 -9.94
C MET A 185 8.97 4.54 -9.36
N HIS A 186 9.00 4.68 -8.04
CA HIS A 186 9.07 5.97 -7.32
C HIS A 186 10.13 6.95 -7.87
N PRO A 187 11.39 6.55 -8.17
CA PRO A 187 12.38 7.47 -8.75
C PRO A 187 12.00 8.07 -10.12
N LYS A 188 11.04 7.47 -10.84
CA LYS A 188 10.59 7.91 -12.16
C LYS A 188 9.43 8.91 -12.10
N TYR A 189 8.82 9.08 -10.92
CA TYR A 189 7.64 9.91 -10.72
C TYR A 189 7.90 11.02 -9.69
N PRO A 190 8.37 12.21 -10.11
CA PRO A 190 8.61 13.33 -9.19
C PRO A 190 7.36 13.81 -8.46
N GLN A 191 6.17 13.54 -9.02
CA GLN A 191 4.86 13.81 -8.44
C GLN A 191 4.47 12.83 -7.32
N VAL A 192 5.23 11.75 -7.12
CA VAL A 192 5.03 10.81 -6.02
C VAL A 192 5.90 11.22 -4.84
N LYS A 193 5.28 11.49 -3.70
CA LYS A 193 5.93 11.85 -2.44
C LYS A 193 5.69 10.79 -1.37
N ILE A 194 6.48 10.91 -0.30
CA ILE A 194 6.31 10.12 0.90
C ILE A 194 6.01 11.10 2.04
N ASP A 195 5.05 10.76 2.87
CA ASP A 195 4.81 11.42 4.13
C ASP A 195 5.90 11.03 5.14
N ILE A 196 6.96 11.84 5.20
CA ILE A 196 8.14 11.60 6.04
C ILE A 196 7.85 11.80 7.54
N HIS A 197 6.71 12.38 7.88
CA HIS A 197 6.30 12.66 9.26
C HIS A 197 5.30 11.63 9.80
N ASN A 198 4.82 10.68 8.97
CA ASN A 198 3.81 9.68 9.33
C ASN A 198 2.52 10.29 9.92
N GLU A 199 2.10 11.42 9.35
CA GLU A 199 0.87 12.12 9.71
C GLU A 199 -0.37 11.51 9.02
N LEU A 200 -0.21 10.76 7.93
CA LEU A 200 -1.33 10.19 7.14
C LEU A 200 -2.18 9.19 7.92
N ALA A 201 -1.56 8.24 8.63
CA ALA A 201 -2.26 7.21 9.38
C ALA A 201 -1.32 6.52 10.37
N ILE A 202 -1.90 5.97 11.45
CA ILE A 202 -1.16 5.10 12.37
C ILE A 202 -1.30 3.66 11.93
N ARG A 203 -0.19 2.92 11.94
CA ARG A 203 -0.19 1.48 11.70
C ARG A 203 0.21 0.67 12.92
N ASN A 204 -0.57 -0.35 13.23
CA ASN A 204 -0.30 -1.27 14.32
C ASN A 204 0.68 -2.38 13.87
N ARG A 205 1.97 -2.06 13.75
CA ARG A 205 3.03 -3.05 13.50
C ARG A 205 3.88 -3.25 14.76
N MET A 206 3.42 -4.16 15.64
CA MET A 206 4.21 -4.89 16.65
C MET A 206 5.37 -4.16 17.38
N ASN A 207 5.20 -2.92 17.82
CA ASN A 207 6.08 -2.31 18.85
C ASN A 207 5.37 -1.25 19.70
N ILE A 208 4.06 -1.38 19.81
CA ILE A 208 3.18 -0.48 20.57
C ILE A 208 2.44 -1.25 21.69
N PHE A 209 2.95 -2.43 22.06
CA PHE A 209 2.36 -3.30 23.08
C PHE A 209 2.19 -2.64 24.45
N THR A 210 2.93 -1.59 24.78
CA THR A 210 2.79 -0.90 26.07
C THR A 210 1.72 0.20 26.05
N TYR A 211 1.56 0.94 24.94
CA TYR A 211 0.61 2.06 24.85
C TYR A 211 -0.77 1.62 24.34
N PHE A 212 -0.83 0.64 23.43
CA PHE A 212 -2.11 0.12 22.95
C PHE A 212 -2.74 -0.92 23.85
N LYS A 213 -2.03 -1.52 24.82
CA LYS A 213 -2.74 -2.33 25.82
C LYS A 213 -3.81 -1.50 26.51
N TYR A 214 -3.52 -0.23 26.81
CA TYR A 214 -4.47 0.69 27.44
C TYR A 214 -5.60 1.13 26.50
N ILE A 215 -5.29 1.40 25.22
CA ILE A 215 -6.30 1.82 24.24
C ILE A 215 -7.18 0.64 23.84
N ILE A 216 -6.60 -0.53 23.53
CA ILE A 216 -7.35 -1.75 23.18
C ILE A 216 -8.18 -2.27 24.36
N TYR A 217 -7.70 -2.20 25.61
CA TYR A 217 -8.54 -2.59 26.77
C TYR A 217 -9.77 -1.69 26.89
N LYS A 218 -9.63 -0.39 26.61
CA LYS A 218 -10.76 0.55 26.60
C LYS A 218 -11.67 0.38 25.36
N PHE A 219 -11.11 -0.06 24.23
CA PHE A 219 -11.81 -0.26 22.95
C PHE A 219 -12.54 -1.61 22.83
N ILE A 220 -12.15 -2.64 23.60
CA ILE A 220 -12.72 -4.00 23.47
C ILE A 220 -13.56 -4.42 24.68
N TYR A 221 -13.29 -3.89 25.87
CA TYR A 221 -13.84 -4.46 27.13
C TYR A 221 -14.65 -3.48 27.99
N ASN A 222 -14.98 -2.29 27.48
CA ASN A 222 -15.84 -1.32 28.20
C ASN A 222 -17.05 -0.88 27.37
N ASP A 223 -17.79 -1.87 26.85
CA ASP A 223 -19.24 -1.77 26.66
C ASP A 223 -19.92 -2.79 27.60
#